data_AF-A0A5J4VS54-F1
#
_entry.id   AF-A0A5J4VS54-F1
#
_cell.length_a   1.000
_cell.length_b   1.000
_cell.length_c   1.000
_cell.angle_alpha   90.00
_cell.angle_beta   90.00
_cell.angle_gamma   90.00
#
_symmetry.space_group_name_H-M   'P 1'
#
loop_
_entity.id
_entity.type
_entity.pdbx_description
1 polymer ?
#
loop_
_entity_poly.entity_id
_entity_poly.type
_entity_poly.pdbx_seq_one_letter_code
_entity_poly.pdbx_strand_id
1 'polypeptide(L)'
;QDSGDGIENEGQGSKTSIRQCGRLPSGPVADVGRDLLMRCMKMRGFSEDEVNLLFKGQRFNTVKIDFYSLALLQDLLDIERITIEEIMKKDAEVILTDVIAFHTRQNNSVASAKLHKACLTTMLSLIYKENLAS
;
A
#
# COMPACT_ATOMS: atom_id res chain seq x y z
N GLN A 1 3.74 -16.20 -52.10
CA GLN A 1 4.14 -16.33 -50.69
C GLN A 1 5.25 -15.33 -50.47
N ASP A 2 4.90 -14.21 -49.85
CA ASP A 2 5.85 -13.28 -49.27
C ASP A 2 5.20 -12.71 -48.01
N SER A 3 6.02 -12.56 -46.99
CA SER A 3 5.68 -12.57 -45.58
C SER A 3 5.03 -11.27 -45.15
N GLY A 4 3.93 -11.35 -44.39
CA GLY A 4 3.23 -10.19 -43.84
C GLY A 4 4.13 -9.41 -42.88
N ASP A 5 4.39 -8.16 -43.22
CA ASP A 5 5.05 -7.17 -42.36
C ASP A 5 3.99 -6.50 -41.50
N GLY A 6 3.96 -6.92 -40.23
CA GLY A 6 2.98 -6.47 -39.25
C GLY A 6 3.33 -5.09 -38.72
N ILE A 7 2.54 -4.11 -39.12
CA ILE A 7 2.13 -2.90 -38.38
C ILE A 7 3.20 -2.39 -37.40
N GLU A 8 4.00 -1.45 -37.90
CA GLU A 8 4.74 -0.50 -37.08
C GLU A 8 3.79 0.13 -36.04
N ASN A 9 3.98 -0.29 -34.78
CA ASN A 9 3.26 0.24 -33.64
C ASN A 9 3.40 1.76 -33.60
N GLU A 10 2.26 2.45 -33.51
CA GLU A 10 2.13 3.86 -33.17
C GLU A 10 2.80 4.14 -31.82
N GLY A 11 4.12 4.31 -31.85
CA GLY A 11 4.97 4.68 -30.73
C GLY A 11 5.10 6.18 -30.57
N GLN A 12 4.06 6.95 -30.91
CA GLN A 12 3.93 8.35 -30.50
C GLN A 12 2.65 8.53 -29.70
N GLY A 13 2.78 8.35 -28.39
CA GLY A 13 1.70 8.54 -27.43
C GLY A 13 2.21 9.01 -26.07
N SER A 14 2.54 10.31 -26.00
CA SER A 14 2.43 11.12 -24.79
C SER A 14 3.46 10.92 -23.65
N LYS A 15 4.58 11.65 -23.76
CA LYS A 15 5.12 12.39 -22.61
C LYS A 15 4.09 13.46 -22.20
N THR A 16 3.09 13.08 -21.39
CA THR A 16 2.38 13.96 -20.44
C THR A 16 1.31 13.16 -19.70
N SER A 17 1.46 13.02 -18.39
CA SER A 17 0.39 13.41 -17.47
C SER A 17 0.99 13.76 -16.11
N ILE A 18 1.60 14.95 -16.06
CA ILE A 18 1.63 15.75 -14.84
C ILE A 18 0.18 16.22 -14.63
N ARG A 19 -0.63 15.35 -14.01
CA ARG A 19 -1.93 15.58 -13.33
C ARG A 19 -2.73 14.28 -13.33
N GLN A 20 -2.30 13.30 -12.53
CA GLN A 20 -3.22 12.30 -11.98
C GLN A 20 -4.10 12.96 -10.91
N CYS A 21 -4.87 13.97 -11.31
CA CYS A 21 -5.71 14.73 -10.41
C CYS A 21 -6.95 13.86 -10.10
N GLY A 22 -7.01 13.34 -8.87
CA GLY A 22 -8.20 12.72 -8.29
C GLY A 22 -8.27 11.19 -8.36
N ARG A 23 -7.38 10.50 -9.09
CA ARG A 23 -7.39 9.02 -9.16
C ARG A 23 -6.39 8.41 -8.18
N LEU A 24 -6.84 7.43 -7.41
CA LEU A 24 -5.98 6.63 -6.53
C LEU A 24 -4.96 5.80 -7.34
N PRO A 25 -3.79 5.48 -6.76
CA PRO A 25 -2.90 4.47 -7.30
C PRO A 25 -3.61 3.13 -7.49
N SER A 26 -3.40 2.52 -8.65
CA SER A 26 -3.96 1.20 -9.01
C SER A 26 -2.88 0.29 -9.59
N GLY A 27 -3.12 -1.00 -9.55
CA GLY A 27 -2.20 -2.06 -10.00
C GLY A 27 -2.02 -3.11 -8.91
N PRO A 28 -1.50 -4.32 -9.23
CA PRO A 28 -1.61 -5.50 -8.36
C PRO A 28 -1.24 -5.25 -6.90
N VAL A 29 -0.06 -4.67 -6.64
CA VAL A 29 0.42 -4.35 -5.29
C VAL A 29 -0.40 -3.25 -4.62
N ALA A 30 -0.72 -2.18 -5.36
CA ALA A 30 -1.50 -1.06 -4.83
C ALA A 30 -2.93 -1.48 -4.48
N ASP A 31 -3.49 -2.39 -5.26
CA ASP A 31 -4.85 -2.89 -5.09
C ASP A 31 -4.95 -3.81 -3.86
N VAL A 32 -3.94 -4.67 -3.63
CA VAL A 32 -3.83 -5.47 -2.40
C VAL A 32 -3.74 -4.58 -1.16
N GLY A 33 -2.87 -3.57 -1.17
CA GLY A 33 -2.71 -2.68 -0.02
C GLY A 33 -3.98 -1.87 0.29
N ARG A 34 -4.64 -1.35 -0.76
CA ARG A 34 -5.92 -0.65 -0.60
C ARG A 34 -7.01 -1.57 -0.06
N ASP A 35 -7.08 -2.80 -0.55
CA ASP A 35 -8.05 -3.79 -0.07
C ASP A 35 -7.81 -4.18 1.40
N LEU A 36 -6.55 -4.35 1.82
CA LEU A 36 -6.23 -4.56 3.24
C LEU A 36 -6.69 -3.37 4.11
N LEU A 37 -6.39 -2.13 3.69
CA LEU A 37 -6.84 -0.93 4.41
C LEU A 37 -8.37 -0.91 4.56
N MET A 38 -9.07 -1.17 3.46
CA MET A 38 -10.52 -1.21 3.40
C MET A 38 -11.09 -2.25 4.38
N ARG A 39 -10.51 -3.45 4.43
CA ARG A 39 -10.92 -4.50 5.37
C ARG A 39 -10.68 -4.09 6.84
N CYS A 40 -9.52 -3.51 7.16
CA CYS A 40 -9.21 -3.03 8.51
C CYS A 40 -10.14 -1.88 8.95
N MET A 41 -10.34 -0.88 8.10
CA MET A 41 -11.17 0.29 8.40
C MET A 41 -12.65 -0.08 8.53
N LYS A 42 -13.15 -1.01 7.70
CA LYS A 42 -14.51 -1.54 7.82
C LYS A 42 -14.75 -2.22 9.17
N MET A 43 -13.78 -2.99 9.67
CA MET A 43 -13.86 -3.59 11.01
C MET A 43 -13.85 -2.54 12.13
N ARG A 44 -13.28 -1.35 11.88
CA ARG A 44 -13.33 -0.19 12.78
C ARG A 44 -14.62 0.64 12.62
N GLY A 45 -15.53 0.25 11.73
CA GLY A 45 -16.81 0.90 11.51
C GLY A 45 -16.81 2.04 10.49
N PHE A 46 -15.72 2.22 9.74
CA PHE A 46 -15.65 3.23 8.69
C PHE A 46 -16.29 2.73 7.39
N SER A 47 -16.93 3.66 6.68
CA SER A 47 -17.42 3.45 5.31
C SER A 47 -16.30 3.57 4.27
N GLU A 48 -16.54 3.03 3.08
CA GLU A 48 -15.60 3.17 1.95
C GLU A 48 -15.35 4.63 1.57
N ASP A 49 -16.40 5.46 1.59
CA ASP A 49 -16.28 6.88 1.28
C ASP A 49 -15.39 7.60 2.29
N GLU A 50 -15.53 7.33 3.59
CA GLU A 50 -14.67 7.91 4.63
C GLU A 50 -13.20 7.53 4.44
N VAL A 51 -12.92 6.27 4.10
CA VAL A 51 -11.55 5.80 3.83
C VAL A 51 -10.99 6.47 2.57
N ASN A 52 -11.79 6.60 1.52
CA ASN A 52 -11.38 7.29 0.29
C ASN A 52 -11.11 8.79 0.51
N LEU A 53 -11.83 9.43 1.44
CA LEU A 53 -11.58 10.82 1.81
C LEU A 53 -10.20 11.05 2.42
N LEU A 54 -9.58 10.04 3.06
CA LEU A 54 -8.23 10.15 3.65
C LEU A 54 -7.16 10.53 2.62
N PHE A 55 -7.37 10.14 1.38
CA PHE A 55 -6.42 10.36 0.28
C PHE A 55 -6.73 11.60 -0.55
N LYS A 56 -7.86 12.28 -0.27
CA LYS A 56 -8.27 13.47 -1.01
C LYS A 56 -7.26 14.60 -0.78
N GLY A 57 -6.67 15.10 -1.87
CA GLY A 57 -5.67 16.16 -1.80
C GLY A 57 -4.24 15.68 -1.45
N GLN A 58 -4.04 14.39 -1.16
CA GLN A 58 -2.71 13.83 -1.01
C GLN A 58 -2.01 13.65 -2.36
N ARG A 59 -0.66 13.67 -2.36
CA ARG A 59 0.12 13.43 -3.56
C ARG A 59 0.04 11.96 -3.94
N PHE A 60 -0.21 11.66 -5.21
CA PHE A 60 -0.32 10.29 -5.73
C PHE A 60 0.82 9.37 -5.27
N ASN A 61 2.08 9.84 -5.34
CA ASN A 61 3.24 9.04 -4.94
C ASN A 61 3.26 8.71 -3.43
N THR A 62 2.71 9.58 -2.59
CA THR A 62 2.56 9.30 -1.15
C THR A 62 1.56 8.18 -0.93
N VAL A 63 0.36 8.32 -1.50
CA VAL A 63 -0.69 7.28 -1.44
C VAL A 63 -0.20 5.94 -2.00
N LYS A 64 0.64 5.99 -3.05
CA LYS A 64 1.22 4.79 -3.64
C LYS A 64 2.13 4.06 -2.65
N ILE A 65 2.97 4.80 -1.91
CA ILE A 65 3.85 4.23 -0.88
C ILE A 65 3.02 3.64 0.26
N ASP A 66 1.92 4.29 0.63
CA ASP A 66 0.97 3.81 1.64
C ASP A 66 0.39 2.45 1.26
N PHE A 67 -0.13 2.31 0.05
CA PHE A 67 -0.65 1.03 -0.42
C PHE A 67 0.45 -0.03 -0.56
N TYR A 68 1.64 0.32 -1.01
CA TYR A 68 2.73 -0.65 -1.13
C TYR A 68 3.20 -1.17 0.23
N SER A 69 3.22 -0.30 1.25
CA SER A 69 3.61 -0.71 2.60
C SER A 69 2.55 -1.60 3.25
N LEU A 70 1.27 -1.35 2.97
CA LEU A 70 0.18 -2.24 3.39
C LEU A 70 0.20 -3.58 2.66
N ALA A 71 0.61 -3.62 1.40
CA ALA A 71 0.79 -4.89 0.69
C ALA A 71 1.88 -5.75 1.35
N LEU A 72 2.97 -5.16 1.85
CA LEU A 72 3.97 -5.90 2.63
C LEU A 72 3.42 -6.47 3.93
N LEU A 73 2.51 -5.74 4.58
CA LEU A 73 1.78 -6.29 5.73
C LEU A 73 0.91 -7.48 5.29
N GLN A 74 0.22 -7.40 4.15
CA GLN A 74 -0.55 -8.53 3.63
C GLN A 74 0.35 -9.75 3.34
N ASP A 75 1.53 -9.56 2.75
CA ASP A 75 2.47 -10.65 2.49
C ASP A 75 2.89 -11.36 3.79
N LEU A 76 3.14 -10.59 4.86
CA LEU A 76 3.40 -11.14 6.19
C LEU A 76 2.22 -11.99 6.69
N LEU A 77 0.99 -11.46 6.60
CA LEU A 77 -0.22 -12.17 7.02
C LEU A 77 -0.37 -13.50 6.26
N ASP A 78 -0.14 -13.50 4.96
CA ASP A 78 -0.30 -14.67 4.11
C ASP A 78 0.77 -15.73 4.40
N ILE A 79 2.02 -15.31 4.61
CA ILE A 79 3.15 -16.21 4.91
C ILE A 79 3.02 -16.81 6.31
N GLU A 80 2.70 -15.99 7.31
CA GLU A 80 2.51 -16.43 8.69
C GLU A 80 1.14 -17.07 8.93
N ARG A 81 0.26 -17.04 7.92
CA ARG A 81 -1.13 -17.52 7.97
C ARG A 81 -1.95 -16.87 9.09
N ILE A 82 -1.69 -15.59 9.32
CA ILE A 82 -2.38 -14.75 10.31
C ILE A 82 -3.59 -14.11 9.65
N THR A 83 -4.74 -14.19 10.29
CA THR A 83 -5.96 -13.52 9.81
C THR A 83 -5.94 -12.03 10.13
N ILE A 84 -6.72 -11.24 9.40
CA ILE A 84 -6.84 -9.80 9.69
C ILE A 84 -7.47 -9.58 11.08
N GLU A 85 -8.35 -10.48 11.55
CA GLU A 85 -8.90 -10.38 12.90
C GLU A 85 -7.82 -10.57 13.99
N GLU A 86 -6.88 -11.47 13.77
CA GLU A 86 -5.76 -11.68 14.69
C GLU A 86 -4.78 -10.51 14.67
N ILE A 87 -4.43 -10.00 13.49
CA ILE A 87 -3.54 -8.83 13.41
C ILE A 87 -4.19 -7.60 14.04
N MET A 88 -5.52 -7.43 13.90
CA MET A 88 -6.25 -6.29 14.46
C MET A 88 -6.38 -6.31 15.99
N LYS A 89 -6.02 -7.44 16.63
CA LYS A 89 -5.93 -7.58 18.09
C LYS A 89 -4.51 -7.33 18.63
N LYS A 90 -3.49 -7.32 17.77
CA LYS A 90 -2.12 -7.02 18.19
C LYS A 90 -1.96 -5.51 18.39
N ASP A 91 -1.04 -5.15 19.28
CA ASP A 91 -0.60 -3.77 19.41
C ASP A 91 0.07 -3.29 18.12
N ALA A 92 -0.19 -2.06 17.70
CA ALA A 92 0.31 -1.53 16.43
C ALA A 92 1.85 -1.48 16.37
N GLU A 93 2.53 -1.29 17.50
CA GLU A 93 4.00 -1.38 17.60
C GLU A 93 4.53 -2.79 17.32
N VAL A 94 3.80 -3.82 17.74
CA VAL A 94 4.16 -5.23 17.46
C VAL A 94 4.03 -5.51 15.98
N ILE A 95 2.92 -5.09 15.36
CA ILE A 95 2.71 -5.23 13.91
C ILE A 95 3.83 -4.53 13.13
N LEU A 96 4.17 -3.29 13.52
CA LEU A 96 5.25 -2.54 12.89
C LEU A 96 6.59 -3.28 13.01
N THR A 97 6.89 -3.84 14.18
CA THR A 97 8.12 -4.59 14.43
C THR A 97 8.18 -5.86 13.60
N ASP A 98 7.10 -6.63 13.56
CA ASP A 98 7.00 -7.88 12.79
C ASP A 98 7.22 -7.63 11.29
N VAL A 99 6.56 -6.62 10.71
CA VAL A 99 6.72 -6.28 9.29
C VAL A 99 8.14 -5.82 8.96
N ILE A 100 8.77 -5.01 9.83
CA ILE A 100 10.15 -4.54 9.62
C ILE A 100 11.15 -5.68 9.77
N ALA A 101 10.97 -6.57 10.74
CA ALA A 101 11.80 -7.76 10.89
C ALA A 101 11.65 -8.69 9.68
N PHE A 102 10.44 -8.88 9.17
CA PHE A 102 10.17 -9.66 7.97
C PHE A 102 10.83 -9.05 6.72
N HIS A 103 10.63 -7.75 6.48
CA HIS A 103 11.19 -7.06 5.31
C HIS A 103 12.73 -7.02 5.34
N THR A 104 13.36 -6.82 6.51
CA THR A 104 14.83 -6.84 6.62
C THR A 104 15.42 -8.23 6.42
N ARG A 105 14.66 -9.31 6.67
CA ARG A 105 15.07 -10.68 6.34
C ARG A 105 14.97 -11.00 4.85
N GLN A 106 13.99 -10.41 4.15
CA GLN A 106 13.81 -10.63 2.71
C GLN A 106 14.67 -9.73 1.82
N ASN A 107 15.07 -8.54 2.28
CA ASN A 107 15.74 -7.55 1.45
C ASN A 107 16.81 -6.73 2.20
N ASN A 108 17.90 -6.36 1.52
CA ASN A 108 19.12 -5.82 2.13
C ASN A 108 19.17 -4.28 2.27
N SER A 109 18.12 -3.55 1.88
CA SER A 109 18.16 -2.07 1.88
C SER A 109 17.58 -1.46 3.15
N VAL A 110 18.46 -0.92 4.00
CA VAL A 110 18.10 -0.16 5.20
C VAL A 110 17.22 1.05 4.88
N ALA A 111 17.43 1.70 3.72
CA ALA A 111 16.62 2.85 3.30
C ALA A 111 15.16 2.45 3.01
N SER A 112 14.97 1.30 2.35
CA SER A 112 13.63 0.78 2.06
C SER A 112 12.88 0.42 3.34
N ALA A 113 13.57 -0.24 4.28
CA ALA A 113 12.97 -0.60 5.57
C ALA A 113 12.52 0.65 6.35
N LYS A 114 13.34 1.71 6.35
CA LYS A 114 12.98 3.00 6.97
C LYS A 114 11.76 3.65 6.31
N LEU A 115 11.68 3.63 4.98
CA LEU A 115 10.54 4.19 4.25
C LEU A 115 9.24 3.48 4.61
N HIS A 116 9.23 2.15 4.56
CA HIS A 116 8.06 1.35 4.91
C HIS A 116 7.69 1.47 6.39
N LYS A 117 8.68 1.61 7.29
CA LYS A 117 8.42 1.86 8.71
C LYS A 117 7.61 3.14 8.91
N ALA A 118 8.10 4.28 8.42
CA ALA A 118 7.44 5.58 8.60
C ALA A 118 6.02 5.59 8.01
N CYS A 119 5.87 4.94 6.86
CA CYS A 119 4.59 4.78 6.19
C CYS A 119 3.60 3.93 7.00
N LEU A 120 4.01 2.73 7.43
CA LEU A 120 3.17 1.85 8.26
C LEU A 120 2.82 2.48 9.60
N THR A 121 3.73 3.21 10.24
CA THR A 121 3.43 3.98 11.46
C THR A 121 2.26 4.93 11.23
N THR A 122 2.25 5.66 10.11
CA THR A 122 1.16 6.58 9.78
C THR A 122 -0.15 5.83 9.52
N MET A 123 -0.10 4.77 8.73
CA MET A 123 -1.29 3.98 8.38
C MET A 123 -1.89 3.25 9.58
N LEU A 124 -1.07 2.65 10.43
CA LEU A 124 -1.52 2.00 11.66
C LEU A 124 -2.08 3.01 12.66
N SER A 125 -1.48 4.20 12.79
CA SER A 125 -2.04 5.29 13.60
C SER A 125 -3.47 5.64 13.17
N LEU A 126 -3.72 5.72 11.85
CA LEU A 126 -5.05 5.95 11.30
C LEU A 126 -6.03 4.80 11.61
N ILE A 127 -5.59 3.55 11.47
CA ILE A 127 -6.42 2.35 11.69
C ILE A 127 -6.77 2.16 13.17
N TYR A 128 -5.81 2.40 14.08
CA TYR A 128 -5.96 2.18 15.51
C TYR A 128 -6.46 3.42 16.26
N LYS A 129 -6.48 4.60 15.62
CA LYS A 129 -6.71 5.90 16.26
C LYS A 129 -5.70 6.17 17.39
N GLU A 130 -4.48 5.69 17.22
CA GLU A 130 -3.38 5.82 18.17
C GLU A 130 -2.33 6.79 17.62
N ASN A 131 -1.70 7.58 18.48
CA ASN A 131 -0.51 8.37 18.09
C ASN A 131 0.72 7.51 18.32
N LEU A 132 1.15 6.76 17.30
CA LEU A 132 2.42 6.05 17.36
C LEU A 132 3.55 7.09 17.29
N ALA A 133 4.36 7.17 18.35
CA ALA A 133 5.52 8.07 18.37
C ALA A 133 6.48 7.67 17.23
N SER A 134 6.83 8.64 16.37
CA SER A 134 7.73 8.45 15.23
C SER A 134 9.20 8.36 15.65
#